data_AF-A0A7R9H9Z1-F1
#
_entry.id   AF-A0A7R9H9Z1-F1
#
_cell.length_a   1.000
_cell.length_b   1.000
_cell.length_c   1.000
_cell.angle_alpha   90.00
_cell.angle_beta   90.00
_cell.angle_gamma   90.00
#
_symmetry.space_group_name_H-M   'P 1'
#
loop_
_entity.id
_entity.type
_entity.pdbx_description
1 polymer ?
#
loop_
_entity_poly.entity_id
_entity_poly.type
_entity_poly.pdbx_seq_one_letter_code
_entity_poly.pdbx_strand_id
1 'polypeptide(L)'
;MTITPAADSIIGQWNIEIDTKLKNDGAFSYSHKDPIYILYNPWCRLDQVYMEGDNLLAEYVLADTGLIWRGSYNRLRPCVWKYAQFEKDILDCALYLLTKVGKVGLSGRSDPIKTTRAMSAAVNSPDDNGAVQGNWSDDFGSHTPPTKWIGSMKILQQFYKNKKPSSAISWYLVFPVCRAIGIPCRTVTTYSSAHDTQNSLTVDYFVNEEGETMEELNNDSIWNFHVWNEVWMDRPDLLPGDYGGWQAIDATPQELSEDMFRCGPASVAAVKQGEVLRPYDNAFVFSEVNADKVFWRYAGPTQPLKLLRKDVLGIGQLISTKAVGEFKREDITDSYKYPESE
;
A
#
# COMPACT_ATOMS: atom_id res chain seq x y z
N MET A 1 24.88 -13.04 28.65
CA MET A 1 25.20 -12.86 27.22
C MET A 1 24.20 -11.87 26.66
N THR A 2 24.66 -10.82 26.01
CA THR A 2 23.80 -9.85 25.31
C THR A 2 23.91 -10.18 23.83
N ILE A 3 22.77 -10.34 23.14
CA ILE A 3 22.71 -10.62 21.71
C ILE A 3 22.12 -9.38 21.05
N THR A 4 22.80 -8.85 20.04
CA THR A 4 22.34 -7.69 19.27
C THR A 4 22.38 -8.06 17.80
N PRO A 5 21.21 -8.29 17.16
CA PRO A 5 21.14 -8.50 15.71
C PRO A 5 21.66 -7.27 14.95
N ALA A 6 22.16 -7.47 13.73
CA ALA A 6 22.50 -6.37 12.84
C ALA A 6 21.23 -5.61 12.41
N ALA A 7 21.35 -4.33 12.08
CA ALA A 7 20.21 -3.50 11.66
C ALA A 7 19.59 -3.95 10.33
N ASP A 8 20.35 -4.68 9.51
CA ASP A 8 19.94 -5.30 8.25
C ASP A 8 19.66 -6.80 8.41
N SER A 9 19.33 -7.26 9.62
CA SER A 9 18.99 -8.67 9.86
C SER A 9 17.73 -9.06 9.10
N ILE A 10 17.73 -10.28 8.57
CA ILE A 10 16.55 -10.90 7.93
C ILE A 10 15.40 -10.96 8.95
N ILE A 11 14.25 -10.38 8.60
CA ILE A 11 13.06 -10.47 9.45
C ILE A 11 12.39 -11.85 9.34
N GLY A 12 11.73 -12.26 10.43
CA GLY A 12 10.95 -13.49 10.50
C GLY A 12 11.19 -14.29 11.77
N GLN A 13 10.77 -15.55 11.73
CA GLN A 13 10.92 -16.50 12.81
C GLN A 13 12.29 -17.21 12.73
N TRP A 14 13.02 -17.21 13.84
CA TRP A 14 14.33 -17.83 13.99
C TRP A 14 14.32 -18.89 15.08
N ASN A 15 15.04 -19.98 14.84
CA ASN A 15 15.38 -20.96 15.87
C ASN A 15 16.70 -20.55 16.53
N ILE A 16 16.82 -20.77 17.85
CA ILE A 16 18.07 -20.53 18.57
C ILE A 16 18.74 -21.86 18.86
N GLU A 17 20.01 -21.97 18.46
CA GLU A 17 20.90 -23.06 18.83
C GLU A 17 22.09 -22.49 19.62
N ILE A 18 22.41 -23.13 20.75
CA ILE A 18 23.54 -22.76 21.61
C ILE A 18 24.55 -23.89 21.58
N ASP A 19 25.65 -23.67 20.87
CA ASP A 19 26.77 -24.61 20.80
C ASP A 19 27.84 -24.26 21.83
N THR A 20 28.20 -25.25 22.65
CA THR A 20 29.25 -25.12 23.67
C THR A 20 30.38 -26.10 23.37
N LYS A 21 31.61 -25.59 23.28
CA LYS A 21 32.81 -26.41 23.11
C LYS A 21 33.50 -26.60 24.46
N LEU A 22 33.70 -27.85 24.88
CA LEU A 22 34.43 -28.18 26.10
C LEU A 22 35.94 -28.06 25.87
N LYS A 23 36.68 -27.71 26.93
CA LYS A 23 38.16 -27.59 26.88
C LYS A 23 38.87 -28.91 26.62
N ASN A 24 38.26 -30.04 26.97
CA ASN A 24 38.89 -31.36 26.98
C ASN A 24 38.43 -32.25 25.82
N ASP A 25 38.02 -31.64 24.72
CA ASP A 25 37.40 -32.27 23.55
C ASP A 25 35.96 -32.75 23.82
N GLY A 26 35.03 -32.32 22.96
CA GLY A 26 33.58 -32.50 23.12
C GLY A 26 32.78 -31.21 22.88
N ALA A 27 31.57 -31.36 22.33
CA ALA A 27 30.65 -30.25 22.09
C ALA A 27 29.23 -30.65 22.53
N PHE A 28 28.50 -29.69 23.09
CA PHE A 28 27.07 -29.83 23.36
C PHE A 28 26.30 -28.74 22.63
N SER A 29 25.23 -29.14 21.94
CA SER A 29 24.29 -28.24 21.29
C SER A 29 22.98 -28.26 22.06
N TYR A 30 22.45 -27.08 22.38
CA TYR A 30 21.13 -26.90 22.95
C TYR A 30 20.25 -26.12 21.97
N SER A 31 19.19 -26.76 21.48
CA SER A 31 18.15 -26.07 20.71
C SER A 31 17.11 -25.50 21.66
N HIS A 32 16.94 -24.18 21.64
CA HIS A 32 15.89 -23.54 22.43
C HIS A 32 14.51 -23.95 21.90
N LYS A 33 13.55 -24.17 22.82
CA LYS A 33 12.23 -24.69 22.46
C LYS A 33 11.39 -23.68 21.69
N ASP A 34 11.47 -22.42 22.09
CA ASP A 34 10.63 -21.37 21.54
C ASP A 34 11.43 -20.58 20.49
N PRO A 35 10.81 -20.25 19.33
CA PRO A 35 11.46 -19.40 18.36
C PRO A 35 11.53 -17.95 18.85
N ILE A 36 12.43 -17.17 18.26
CA ILE A 36 12.41 -15.72 18.38
C ILE A 36 11.98 -15.09 17.06
N TYR A 37 11.37 -13.92 17.15
CA TYR A 37 10.96 -13.14 15.98
C TYR A 37 11.87 -11.91 15.89
N ILE A 38 12.49 -11.72 14.74
CA ILE A 38 13.22 -10.50 14.40
C ILE A 38 12.36 -9.72 13.42
N LEU A 39 12.08 -8.46 13.73
CA LEU A 39 11.26 -7.54 12.94
C LEU A 39 12.10 -6.34 12.52
N TYR A 40 11.57 -5.51 11.61
CA TYR A 40 12.17 -4.22 11.33
C TYR A 40 12.15 -3.33 12.58
N ASN A 41 13.15 -2.47 12.71
CA ASN A 41 13.35 -1.66 13.91
C ASN A 41 13.39 -0.16 13.58
N PRO A 42 12.22 0.51 13.57
CA PRO A 42 12.15 1.92 13.20
C PRO A 42 12.69 2.87 14.29
N TRP A 43 13.11 2.35 15.46
CA TRP A 43 13.86 3.10 16.47
C TRP A 43 15.39 3.07 16.23
N CYS A 44 15.89 2.15 15.40
CA CYS A 44 17.31 2.00 15.12
C CYS A 44 17.73 2.92 13.97
N ARG A 45 18.61 3.89 14.24
CA ARG A 45 19.14 4.83 13.23
C ARG A 45 19.86 4.20 12.04
N LEU A 46 20.27 2.95 12.17
CA LEU A 46 20.96 2.20 11.11
C LEU A 46 19.99 1.30 10.31
N ASP A 47 18.74 1.20 10.74
CA ASP A 47 17.72 0.44 10.02
C ASP A 47 17.12 1.32 8.91
N GLN A 48 16.89 0.73 7.75
CA GLN A 48 16.34 1.42 6.58
C GLN A 48 14.92 1.97 6.83
N VAL A 49 14.20 1.47 7.84
CA VAL A 49 12.87 2.01 8.23
C VAL A 49 12.93 2.98 9.42
N TYR A 50 14.11 3.50 9.77
CA TYR A 50 14.26 4.45 10.86
C TYR A 50 13.33 5.67 10.70
N MET A 51 12.57 5.99 11.74
CA MET A 51 11.74 7.19 11.78
C MET A 51 12.04 7.97 13.05
N GLU A 52 12.44 9.23 12.89
CA GLU A 52 12.71 10.11 14.03
C GLU A 52 11.40 10.68 14.59
N GLY A 53 11.10 10.37 15.86
CA GLY A 53 9.98 10.94 16.60
C GLY A 53 9.10 9.89 17.28
N ASP A 54 9.12 9.86 18.61
CA ASP A 54 8.36 8.88 19.40
C ASP A 54 6.84 9.01 19.20
N ASN A 55 6.34 10.22 18.99
CA ASN A 55 4.92 10.47 18.67
C ASN A 55 4.54 9.90 17.30
N LEU A 56 5.44 9.98 16.31
CA LEU A 56 5.23 9.40 14.99
C LEU A 56 5.25 7.88 15.07
N LEU A 57 6.21 7.29 15.79
CA LEU A 57 6.29 5.83 16.00
C LEU A 57 5.08 5.31 16.81
N ALA A 58 4.60 6.07 17.79
CA ALA A 58 3.38 5.77 18.51
C ALA A 58 2.17 5.70 17.57
N GLU A 59 2.06 6.61 16.60
CA GLU A 59 0.97 6.60 15.63
C GLU A 59 1.16 5.56 14.52
N TYR A 60 2.35 5.45 13.95
CA TYR A 60 2.63 4.75 12.69
C TYR A 60 3.10 3.31 12.85
N VAL A 61 3.41 2.90 14.08
CA VAL A 61 3.80 1.52 14.42
C VAL A 61 2.90 0.97 15.53
N LEU A 62 2.75 1.70 16.63
CA LEU A 62 2.13 1.18 17.85
C LEU A 62 0.60 1.38 17.92
N ALA A 63 0.02 2.36 17.25
CA ALA A 63 -1.43 2.52 17.27
C ALA A 63 -2.10 1.36 16.53
N ASP A 64 -3.06 0.70 17.18
CA ASP A 64 -3.74 -0.47 16.62
C ASP A 64 -5.16 -0.16 16.08
N THR A 65 -5.51 1.12 16.10
CA THR A 65 -6.80 1.67 15.70
C THR A 65 -6.54 2.99 14.99
N GLY A 66 -7.22 3.22 13.87
CA GLY A 66 -7.06 4.45 13.10
C GLY A 66 -8.34 4.89 12.43
N LEU A 67 -8.16 5.73 11.42
CA LEU A 67 -9.24 6.41 10.73
C LEU A 67 -8.98 6.38 9.24
N ILE A 68 -10.02 6.03 8.48
CA ILE A 68 -9.98 5.99 7.02
C ILE A 68 -11.08 6.89 6.48
N TRP A 69 -10.72 7.75 5.54
CA TRP A 69 -11.64 8.70 4.94
C TRP A 69 -12.33 8.05 3.73
N ARG A 70 -13.66 8.17 3.67
CA ARG A 70 -14.51 7.67 2.58
C ARG A 70 -15.39 8.80 2.06
N GLY A 71 -16.25 8.49 1.09
CA GLY A 71 -17.28 9.40 0.59
C GLY A 71 -16.85 10.10 -0.70
N SER A 72 -16.99 11.41 -0.77
CA SER A 72 -16.58 12.23 -1.90
C SER A 72 -15.90 13.50 -1.39
N TYR A 73 -15.18 14.22 -2.24
CA TYR A 73 -14.46 15.44 -1.87
C TYR A 73 -15.36 16.50 -1.20
N ASN A 74 -16.66 16.52 -1.53
CA ASN A 74 -17.66 17.43 -0.95
C ASN A 74 -18.45 16.83 0.23
N ARG A 75 -18.23 15.56 0.57
CA ARG A 75 -18.92 14.86 1.66
C ARG A 75 -18.01 13.77 2.26
N LEU A 76 -16.99 14.23 2.98
CA LEU A 76 -16.03 13.37 3.65
C LEU A 76 -16.72 12.57 4.76
N ARG A 77 -16.44 11.27 4.83
CA ARG A 77 -17.00 10.36 5.83
C ARG A 77 -15.89 9.61 6.56
N PRO A 78 -15.62 9.94 7.84
CA PRO A 78 -14.66 9.19 8.64
C PRO A 78 -15.15 7.76 8.91
N CYS A 79 -14.23 6.80 8.88
CA CYS A 79 -14.45 5.42 9.28
C CYS A 79 -13.38 5.00 10.26
N VAL A 80 -13.75 4.75 11.52
CA VAL A 80 -12.83 4.13 12.48
C VAL A 80 -12.52 2.71 12.00
N TRP A 81 -11.25 2.33 12.08
CA TRP A 81 -10.77 1.03 11.64
C TRP A 81 -9.85 0.40 12.67
N LYS A 82 -10.13 -0.84 13.08
CA LYS A 82 -9.27 -1.60 13.99
C LYS A 82 -8.22 -2.39 13.20
N TYR A 83 -6.96 -1.98 13.26
CA TYR A 83 -5.85 -2.64 12.58
C TYR A 83 -5.45 -3.94 13.27
N ALA A 84 -5.39 -3.92 14.60
CA ALA A 84 -5.19 -5.13 15.43
C ALA A 84 -3.89 -5.91 15.13
N GLN A 85 -2.79 -5.22 14.79
CA GLN A 85 -1.51 -5.88 14.45
C GLN A 85 -0.90 -6.72 15.60
N PHE A 86 -1.29 -6.47 16.85
CA PHE A 86 -0.83 -7.23 18.03
C PHE A 86 -1.75 -8.37 18.44
N GLU A 87 -2.88 -8.54 17.75
CA GLU A 87 -3.81 -9.62 18.05
C GLU A 87 -3.25 -10.98 17.61
N LYS A 88 -3.79 -12.03 18.19
CA LYS A 88 -3.39 -13.41 17.91
C LYS A 88 -3.40 -13.71 16.40
N ASP A 89 -2.38 -14.44 15.96
CA ASP A 89 -2.17 -14.93 14.58
C ASP A 89 -1.85 -13.83 13.55
N ILE A 90 -1.86 -12.54 13.90
CA ILE A 90 -1.66 -11.46 12.91
C ILE A 90 -0.21 -11.34 12.45
N LEU A 91 0.76 -11.41 13.36
CA LEU A 91 2.18 -11.44 13.00
C LEU A 91 2.52 -12.69 12.16
N ASP A 92 2.06 -13.87 12.56
CA ASP A 92 2.31 -15.09 11.79
C ASP A 92 1.61 -15.05 10.42
N CYS A 93 0.43 -14.44 10.33
CA CYS A 93 -0.24 -14.16 9.06
C CYS A 93 0.59 -13.22 8.18
N ALA A 94 1.14 -12.15 8.74
CA ALA A 94 2.00 -11.21 8.03
C ALA A 94 3.24 -11.91 7.45
N LEU A 95 3.91 -12.73 8.25
CA LEU A 95 5.05 -13.51 7.82
C LEU A 95 4.67 -14.60 6.80
N TYR A 96 3.48 -15.19 6.92
CA TYR A 96 2.97 -16.14 5.92
C TYR A 96 2.70 -15.46 4.57
N LEU A 97 2.07 -14.28 4.58
CA LEU A 97 1.85 -13.47 3.38
C LEU A 97 3.19 -13.14 2.71
N LEU A 98 4.16 -12.66 3.48
CA LEU A 98 5.49 -12.32 2.96
C LEU A 98 6.22 -13.53 2.35
N THR A 99 6.21 -14.67 3.06
CA THR A 99 7.11 -15.78 2.76
C THR A 99 6.50 -16.87 1.88
N LYS A 100 5.18 -17.09 1.94
CA LYS A 100 4.50 -18.17 1.22
C LYS A 100 3.66 -17.66 0.06
N VAL A 101 3.01 -16.51 0.21
CA VAL A 101 2.20 -15.89 -0.84
C VAL A 101 3.09 -15.04 -1.74
N GLY A 102 3.70 -14.00 -1.18
CA GLY A 102 4.65 -13.11 -1.89
C GLY A 102 6.02 -13.74 -2.18
N LYS A 103 6.25 -14.99 -1.72
CA LYS A 103 7.43 -15.82 -2.04
C LYS A 103 8.78 -15.12 -1.86
N VAL A 104 8.89 -14.19 -0.91
CA VAL A 104 10.14 -13.46 -0.67
C VAL A 104 11.22 -14.40 -0.12
N GLY A 105 12.30 -14.57 -0.88
CA GLY A 105 13.47 -15.35 -0.51
C GLY A 105 14.17 -14.77 0.72
N LEU A 106 14.94 -15.59 1.44
CA LEU A 106 15.58 -15.20 2.72
C LEU A 106 16.37 -13.89 2.62
N SER A 107 17.20 -13.74 1.59
CA SER A 107 18.02 -12.55 1.35
C SER A 107 17.22 -11.28 1.02
N GLY A 108 15.96 -11.41 0.62
CA GLY A 108 15.08 -10.27 0.33
C GLY A 108 14.31 -9.75 1.54
N ARG A 109 14.30 -10.47 2.66
CA ARG A 109 13.50 -10.12 3.84
C ARG A 109 14.20 -9.15 4.79
N SER A 110 15.45 -8.79 4.55
CA SER A 110 16.09 -7.67 5.24
C SER A 110 15.85 -6.33 4.54
N ASP A 111 15.24 -6.36 3.35
CA ASP A 111 15.06 -5.21 2.47
C ASP A 111 13.58 -4.78 2.48
N PRO A 112 13.23 -3.62 3.08
CA PRO A 112 11.85 -3.16 3.17
C PRO A 112 11.25 -2.82 1.81
N ILE A 113 12.07 -2.47 0.80
CA ILE A 113 11.60 -2.19 -0.57
C ILE A 113 11.03 -3.46 -1.18
N LYS A 114 11.81 -4.55 -1.15
CA LYS A 114 11.37 -5.87 -1.65
C LYS A 114 10.20 -6.42 -0.84
N THR A 115 10.27 -6.26 0.49
CA THR A 115 9.24 -6.74 1.41
C THR A 115 7.90 -6.06 1.12
N THR A 116 7.86 -4.74 1.00
CA THR A 116 6.62 -3.99 0.80
C THR A 116 6.06 -4.14 -0.62
N ARG A 117 6.93 -4.23 -1.64
CA ARG A 117 6.52 -4.56 -3.02
C ARG A 117 5.88 -5.95 -3.12
N ALA A 118 6.42 -6.94 -2.41
CA ALA A 118 5.80 -8.27 -2.36
C ALA A 118 4.50 -8.26 -1.54
N MET A 119 4.42 -7.41 -0.51
CA MET A 119 3.23 -7.30 0.32
C MET A 119 2.05 -6.67 -0.43
N SER A 120 2.28 -5.67 -1.29
CA SER A 120 1.22 -5.07 -2.09
C SER A 120 0.58 -6.08 -3.04
N ALA A 121 1.36 -7.04 -3.57
CA ALA A 121 0.83 -8.20 -4.28
C ALA A 121 0.13 -9.22 -3.37
N ALA A 122 0.82 -9.66 -2.31
CA ALA A 122 0.39 -10.80 -1.49
C ALA A 122 -0.93 -10.56 -0.72
N VAL A 123 -1.32 -9.31 -0.53
CA VAL A 123 -2.60 -8.97 0.12
C VAL A 123 -3.79 -9.21 -0.80
N ASN A 124 -3.63 -9.09 -2.12
CA ASN A 124 -4.70 -9.30 -3.10
C ASN A 124 -4.66 -10.72 -3.72
N SER A 125 -5.81 -11.19 -4.19
CA SER A 125 -5.97 -12.58 -4.66
C SER A 125 -5.68 -12.90 -6.13
N PRO A 126 -5.83 -11.98 -7.11
CA PRO A 126 -5.74 -12.30 -8.54
C PRO A 126 -4.62 -13.26 -8.96
N ASP A 127 -3.39 -13.06 -8.46
CA ASP A 127 -2.23 -13.85 -8.91
C ASP A 127 -1.86 -14.98 -7.95
N ASP A 128 -1.86 -14.72 -6.64
CA ASP A 128 -1.23 -15.60 -5.63
C ASP A 128 -2.20 -16.13 -4.56
N ASN A 129 -3.52 -15.98 -4.73
CA ASN A 129 -4.52 -16.32 -3.70
C ASN A 129 -4.24 -15.63 -2.35
N GLY A 130 -3.89 -14.35 -2.39
CA GLY A 130 -3.66 -13.51 -1.22
C GLY A 130 -4.87 -13.32 -0.30
N ALA A 131 -4.70 -12.45 0.69
CA ALA A 131 -5.64 -12.32 1.81
C ALA A 131 -7.08 -12.00 1.37
N VAL A 132 -7.24 -11.21 0.30
CA VAL A 132 -8.53 -10.66 -0.10
C VAL A 132 -8.80 -10.76 -1.59
N GLN A 133 -10.03 -11.11 -1.92
CA GLN A 133 -10.60 -10.98 -3.25
C GLN A 133 -11.53 -9.76 -3.28
N GLY A 134 -11.16 -8.77 -4.08
CA GLY A 134 -11.97 -7.57 -4.31
C GLY A 134 -13.27 -7.92 -5.04
N ASN A 135 -14.36 -7.27 -4.64
CA ASN A 135 -15.63 -7.30 -5.35
C ASN A 135 -16.21 -5.88 -5.33
N TRP A 136 -16.32 -5.28 -6.52
CA TRP A 136 -16.86 -3.92 -6.74
C TRP A 136 -18.26 -3.93 -7.37
N SER A 137 -18.89 -5.10 -7.48
CA SER A 137 -20.30 -5.21 -7.88
C SER A 137 -21.24 -4.96 -6.70
N ASP A 138 -22.54 -4.83 -6.98
CA ASP A 138 -23.58 -4.75 -5.94
C ASP A 138 -24.02 -6.13 -5.41
N ASP A 139 -23.48 -7.22 -5.96
CA ASP A 139 -23.80 -8.59 -5.53
C ASP A 139 -22.63 -9.22 -4.78
N PHE A 140 -22.81 -9.37 -3.46
CA PHE A 140 -21.84 -10.02 -2.58
C PHE A 140 -22.21 -11.47 -2.26
N GLY A 141 -23.34 -11.98 -2.77
CA GLY A 141 -23.85 -13.31 -2.44
C GLY A 141 -23.93 -13.55 -0.93
N SER A 142 -23.30 -14.63 -0.46
CA SER A 142 -23.17 -14.96 0.97
C SER A 142 -22.00 -14.28 1.69
N HIS A 143 -21.19 -13.51 0.97
CA HIS A 143 -20.01 -12.85 1.54
C HIS A 143 -20.38 -11.55 2.27
N THR A 144 -19.47 -11.09 3.13
CA THR A 144 -19.65 -9.82 3.86
C THR A 144 -19.39 -8.66 2.91
N PRO A 145 -20.36 -7.73 2.70
CA PRO A 145 -20.14 -6.55 1.88
C PRO A 145 -18.94 -5.76 2.41
N PRO A 146 -18.07 -5.22 1.53
CA PRO A 146 -16.86 -4.57 1.98
C PRO A 146 -17.07 -3.39 2.94
N THR A 147 -18.20 -2.69 2.80
CA THR A 147 -18.58 -1.56 3.65
C THR A 147 -18.93 -1.93 5.09
N LYS A 148 -19.19 -3.22 5.38
CA LYS A 148 -19.50 -3.73 6.73
C LYS A 148 -18.26 -4.07 7.56
N TRP A 149 -17.10 -4.19 6.94
CA TRP A 149 -15.86 -4.40 7.69
C TRP A 149 -15.51 -3.13 8.48
N ILE A 150 -15.04 -3.34 9.71
CA ILE A 150 -14.63 -2.28 10.65
C ILE A 150 -13.22 -2.50 11.20
N GLY A 151 -12.50 -3.48 10.64
CA GLY A 151 -11.19 -3.88 11.13
C GLY A 151 -10.62 -5.09 10.38
N SER A 152 -9.30 -5.23 10.47
CA SER A 152 -8.52 -6.20 9.70
C SER A 152 -8.42 -7.57 10.37
N MET A 153 -8.57 -7.63 11.71
CA MET A 153 -8.34 -8.83 12.53
C MET A 153 -9.07 -10.07 11.98
N LYS A 154 -10.40 -9.98 11.82
CA LYS A 154 -11.21 -11.13 11.38
C LYS A 154 -10.83 -11.60 9.99
N ILE A 155 -10.50 -10.67 9.09
CA ILE A 155 -10.14 -10.98 7.70
C ILE A 155 -8.81 -11.75 7.67
N LEU A 156 -7.79 -11.23 8.34
CA LEU A 156 -6.47 -11.85 8.39
C LEU A 156 -6.48 -13.19 9.14
N GLN A 157 -7.21 -13.31 10.26
CA GLN A 157 -7.35 -14.58 10.97
C GLN A 157 -8.10 -15.64 10.15
N GLN A 158 -9.16 -15.26 9.44
CA GLN A 158 -9.89 -16.19 8.55
C GLN A 158 -9.00 -16.64 7.39
N PHE A 159 -8.29 -15.71 6.75
CA PHE A 159 -7.32 -16.03 5.71
C PHE A 159 -6.23 -16.96 6.26
N TYR A 160 -5.62 -16.61 7.39
CA TYR A 160 -4.52 -17.40 7.96
C TYR A 160 -4.96 -18.81 8.34
N LYS A 161 -6.17 -18.97 8.87
CA LYS A 161 -6.72 -20.28 9.22
C LYS A 161 -7.04 -21.13 8.00
N ASN A 162 -7.67 -20.54 6.98
CA ASN A 162 -8.27 -21.29 5.87
C ASN A 162 -7.39 -21.33 4.61
N LYS A 163 -6.38 -20.46 4.53
CA LYS A 163 -5.53 -20.20 3.35
C LYS A 163 -6.35 -19.90 2.10
N LYS A 164 -7.47 -19.21 2.28
CA LYS A 164 -8.40 -18.82 1.23
C LYS A 164 -8.70 -17.32 1.34
N PRO A 165 -8.73 -16.60 0.21
CA PRO A 165 -9.10 -15.18 0.20
C PRO A 165 -10.47 -14.97 0.84
N SER A 166 -10.60 -13.88 1.60
CA SER A 166 -11.91 -13.39 2.04
C SER A 166 -12.42 -12.34 1.07
N SER A 167 -13.73 -12.27 0.83
CA SER A 167 -14.29 -11.13 0.09
C SER A 167 -14.31 -9.90 0.98
N ALA A 168 -13.43 -8.95 0.66
CA ALA A 168 -13.29 -7.66 1.32
C ALA A 168 -12.67 -6.69 0.30
N ILE A 169 -12.32 -5.48 0.71
CA ILE A 169 -11.49 -4.61 -0.11
C ILE A 169 -10.04 -4.66 0.39
N SER A 170 -9.09 -4.81 -0.52
CA SER A 170 -7.68 -5.09 -0.26
C SER A 170 -6.92 -3.91 0.37
N TRP A 171 -7.28 -2.66 0.04
CA TRP A 171 -6.60 -1.47 0.56
C TRP A 171 -6.67 -1.26 2.08
N TYR A 172 -7.49 -2.04 2.79
CA TYR A 172 -7.57 -2.00 4.26
C TYR A 172 -6.54 -2.90 4.98
N LEU A 173 -5.82 -3.76 4.24
CA LEU A 173 -5.07 -4.87 4.83
C LEU A 173 -3.56 -4.80 4.69
N VAL A 174 -3.00 -3.94 3.83
CA VAL A 174 -1.53 -3.78 3.74
C VAL A 174 -0.98 -3.14 5.00
N PHE A 175 -1.68 -2.13 5.51
CA PHE A 175 -1.33 -1.40 6.72
C PHE A 175 -1.08 -2.28 7.97
N PRO A 176 -2.03 -3.11 8.44
CA PRO A 176 -1.84 -3.92 9.65
C PRO A 176 -0.69 -4.92 9.49
N VAL A 177 -0.46 -5.41 8.26
CA VAL A 177 0.57 -6.38 7.95
C VAL A 177 1.96 -5.74 7.95
N CYS A 178 2.13 -4.55 7.38
CA CYS A 178 3.37 -3.78 7.44
C CYS A 178 3.71 -3.35 8.87
N ARG A 179 2.74 -2.86 9.65
CA ARG A 179 2.96 -2.52 11.06
C ARG A 179 3.33 -3.72 11.92
N ALA A 180 2.71 -4.88 11.68
CA ALA A 180 3.02 -6.11 12.41
C ALA A 180 4.49 -6.53 12.26
N ILE A 181 5.09 -6.28 11.09
CA ILE A 181 6.51 -6.58 10.83
C ILE A 181 7.47 -5.44 11.16
N GLY A 182 6.97 -4.34 11.73
CA GLY A 182 7.79 -3.22 12.21
C GLY A 182 8.00 -2.07 11.22
N ILE A 183 7.34 -2.07 10.06
CA ILE A 183 7.46 -0.96 9.09
C ILE A 183 6.44 0.13 9.45
N PRO A 184 6.86 1.39 9.70
CA PRO A 184 5.92 2.48 9.94
C PRO A 184 5.03 2.67 8.71
N CYS A 185 3.72 2.71 8.93
CA CYS A 185 2.74 2.74 7.84
C CYS A 185 1.54 3.62 8.19
N ARG A 186 1.02 4.34 7.19
CA ARG A 186 -0.25 5.09 7.29
C ARG A 186 -1.20 4.79 6.12
N THR A 187 -2.50 5.03 6.32
CA THR A 187 -3.52 4.90 5.28
C THR A 187 -3.76 6.27 4.68
N VAL A 188 -3.85 6.34 3.35
CA VAL A 188 -4.09 7.57 2.62
C VAL A 188 -5.34 7.39 1.77
N THR A 189 -6.21 8.39 1.81
CA THR A 189 -7.37 8.50 0.94
C THR A 189 -7.13 9.65 -0.02
N THR A 190 -7.25 9.42 -1.32
CA THR A 190 -7.41 10.49 -2.31
C THR A 190 -8.87 10.59 -2.74
N TYR A 191 -9.35 11.79 -3.05
CA TYR A 191 -10.68 11.99 -3.63
C TYR A 191 -10.57 12.35 -5.11
N SER A 192 -11.53 11.89 -5.91
CA SER A 192 -11.46 12.00 -7.37
C SER A 192 -10.16 11.38 -7.91
N SER A 193 -9.89 10.14 -7.53
CA SER A 193 -8.72 9.39 -8.00
C SER A 193 -8.90 9.02 -9.45
N ALA A 194 -7.92 9.31 -10.29
CA ALA A 194 -7.89 8.75 -11.63
C ALA A 194 -7.45 7.28 -11.58
N HIS A 195 -8.00 6.47 -12.48
CA HIS A 195 -7.47 5.17 -12.85
C HIS A 195 -7.19 5.23 -14.35
N ASP A 196 -5.92 5.54 -14.68
CA ASP A 196 -5.39 5.67 -16.03
C ASP A 196 -4.89 4.31 -16.51
N THR A 197 -5.61 3.72 -17.45
CA THR A 197 -5.36 2.37 -17.97
C THR A 197 -4.33 2.35 -19.11
N GLN A 198 -3.92 3.52 -19.60
CA GLN A 198 -3.10 3.67 -20.80
C GLN A 198 -1.73 4.29 -20.51
N ASN A 199 -1.47 4.68 -19.26
CA ASN A 199 -0.26 5.38 -18.83
C ASN A 199 -0.04 6.67 -19.64
N SER A 200 -1.14 7.35 -19.98
CA SER A 200 -1.16 8.59 -20.76
C SER A 200 -1.02 9.83 -19.88
N LEU A 201 -1.16 9.68 -18.56
CA LEU A 201 -1.33 10.77 -17.59
C LEU A 201 -2.60 11.60 -17.83
N THR A 202 -3.55 11.05 -18.60
CA THR A 202 -4.85 11.63 -18.88
C THR A 202 -5.96 10.63 -18.58
N VAL A 203 -7.14 11.14 -18.25
CA VAL A 203 -8.38 10.37 -18.22
C VAL A 203 -9.23 10.86 -19.38
N ASP A 204 -9.36 10.02 -20.41
CA ASP A 204 -9.99 10.40 -21.67
C ASP A 204 -11.47 10.02 -21.69
N TYR A 205 -12.33 11.02 -21.96
CA TYR A 205 -13.78 10.85 -22.10
C TYR A 205 -14.21 11.12 -23.53
N PHE A 206 -14.76 10.11 -24.19
CA PHE A 206 -15.32 10.22 -25.54
C PHE A 206 -16.81 10.49 -25.50
N VAL A 207 -17.27 11.50 -26.26
CA VAL A 207 -18.68 11.81 -26.48
C VAL A 207 -19.04 11.75 -27.95
N ASN A 208 -20.24 11.26 -28.27
CA ASN A 208 -20.77 11.17 -29.64
C ASN A 208 -21.31 12.54 -30.12
N GLU A 209 -21.91 12.58 -31.31
CA GLU A 209 -22.47 13.82 -31.89
C GLU A 209 -23.68 14.34 -31.10
N GLU A 210 -24.40 13.44 -30.43
CA GLU A 210 -25.56 13.70 -29.58
C GLU A 210 -25.17 14.22 -28.18
N GLY A 211 -23.88 14.20 -27.84
CA GLY A 211 -23.34 14.62 -26.55
C GLY A 211 -23.43 13.55 -25.45
N GLU A 212 -23.68 12.30 -25.83
CA GLU A 212 -23.73 11.15 -24.92
C GLU A 212 -22.33 10.53 -24.78
N THR A 213 -22.02 10.08 -23.58
CA THR A 213 -20.75 9.44 -23.26
C THR A 213 -20.67 8.05 -23.90
N MET A 214 -19.57 7.76 -24.58
CA MET A 214 -19.32 6.46 -25.22
C MET A 214 -18.60 5.53 -24.25
N GLU A 215 -19.36 4.80 -23.43
CA GLU A 215 -18.80 3.89 -22.41
C GLU A 215 -17.84 2.85 -22.99
N GLU A 216 -18.10 2.36 -24.21
CA GLU A 216 -17.26 1.39 -24.92
C GLU A 216 -15.85 1.89 -25.30
N LEU A 217 -15.63 3.21 -25.29
CA LEU A 217 -14.32 3.82 -25.55
C LEU A 217 -13.64 4.32 -24.26
N ASN A 218 -14.36 4.36 -23.14
CA ASN A 218 -13.88 4.90 -21.87
C ASN A 218 -13.47 3.76 -20.93
N ASN A 219 -12.22 3.30 -21.04
CA ASN A 219 -11.66 2.34 -20.09
C ASN A 219 -11.14 3.01 -18.81
N ASP A 220 -10.82 4.31 -18.87
CA ASP A 220 -10.39 5.07 -17.70
C ASP A 220 -11.58 5.42 -16.81
N SER A 221 -11.32 5.50 -15.50
CA SER A 221 -12.38 5.82 -14.53
C SER A 221 -11.90 6.80 -13.47
N ILE A 222 -12.85 7.52 -12.88
CA ILE A 222 -12.58 8.41 -11.74
C ILE A 222 -13.36 7.89 -10.55
N TRP A 223 -12.62 7.50 -9.52
CA TRP A 223 -13.19 6.99 -8.28
C TRP A 223 -13.55 8.16 -7.38
N ASN A 224 -14.74 8.11 -6.76
CA ASN A 224 -15.16 9.13 -5.79
C ASN A 224 -14.09 9.35 -4.72
N PHE A 225 -13.50 8.25 -4.27
CA PHE A 225 -12.28 8.20 -3.48
C PHE A 225 -11.57 6.89 -3.76
N HIS A 226 -10.25 6.89 -3.57
CA HIS A 226 -9.42 5.70 -3.56
C HIS A 226 -8.54 5.71 -2.32
N VAL A 227 -8.14 4.52 -1.86
CA VAL A 227 -7.35 4.35 -0.65
C VAL A 227 -6.14 3.49 -0.96
N TRP A 228 -4.97 3.93 -0.52
CA TRP A 228 -3.74 3.16 -0.54
C TRP A 228 -3.01 3.30 0.81
N ASN A 229 -1.80 2.77 0.90
CA ASN A 229 -0.97 2.88 2.07
C ASN A 229 0.36 3.55 1.77
N GLU A 230 0.85 4.33 2.72
CA GLU A 230 2.22 4.81 2.68
C GLU A 230 3.05 4.05 3.71
N VAL A 231 4.25 3.66 3.35
CA VAL A 231 5.24 3.02 4.21
C VAL A 231 6.49 3.90 4.29
N TRP A 232 7.11 3.97 5.47
CA TRP A 232 8.30 4.78 5.68
C TRP A 232 9.57 3.95 5.52
N MET A 233 10.46 4.38 4.64
CA MET A 233 11.80 3.81 4.48
C MET A 233 12.73 4.73 3.68
N ASP A 234 14.03 4.51 3.82
CA ASP A 234 15.02 5.03 2.88
C ASP A 234 14.98 4.31 1.54
N ARG A 235 15.40 5.01 0.47
CA ARG A 235 15.44 4.52 -0.92
C ARG A 235 16.86 4.56 -1.51
N PRO A 236 17.80 3.74 -1.00
CA PRO A 236 19.17 3.71 -1.50
C PRO A 236 19.27 3.30 -2.99
N ASP A 237 18.25 2.60 -3.49
CA ASP A 237 18.10 2.22 -4.90
C ASP A 237 17.81 3.40 -5.84
N LEU A 238 17.36 4.54 -5.31
CA LEU A 238 17.03 5.74 -6.09
C LEU A 238 18.13 6.81 -6.09
N LEU A 239 19.30 6.51 -5.51
CA LEU A 239 20.43 7.45 -5.50
C LEU A 239 20.99 7.68 -6.92
N PRO A 240 21.46 8.90 -7.24
CA PRO A 240 21.45 10.10 -6.39
C PRO A 240 20.06 10.75 -6.29
N GLY A 241 19.75 11.32 -5.12
CA GLY A 241 18.50 12.04 -4.84
C GLY A 241 18.03 11.82 -3.40
N ASP A 242 16.99 12.56 -3.00
CA ASP A 242 16.33 12.41 -1.69
C ASP A 242 14.88 11.95 -1.91
N TYR A 243 14.73 10.64 -2.10
CA TYR A 243 13.45 9.98 -2.38
C TYR A 243 13.02 9.02 -1.24
N GLY A 244 13.72 9.08 -0.10
CA GLY A 244 13.35 8.37 1.12
C GLY A 244 12.10 8.94 1.77
N GLY A 245 11.77 8.45 2.97
CA GLY A 245 10.56 8.82 3.69
C GLY A 245 9.34 8.04 3.21
N TRP A 246 8.21 8.72 2.97
CA TRP A 246 6.95 8.06 2.61
C TRP A 246 6.97 7.51 1.18
N GLN A 247 6.62 6.23 1.05
CA GLN A 247 6.47 5.52 -0.20
C GLN A 247 5.04 4.99 -0.34
N ALA A 248 4.34 5.34 -1.42
CA ALA A 248 3.02 4.82 -1.71
C ALA A 248 3.12 3.35 -2.16
N ILE A 249 2.28 2.50 -1.57
CA ILE A 249 2.04 1.11 -1.96
C ILE A 249 0.54 0.89 -2.03
N ASP A 250 0.10 0.22 -3.10
CA ASP A 250 -1.31 -0.08 -3.30
C ASP A 250 -1.49 -1.57 -3.63
N ALA A 251 -2.33 -2.23 -2.84
CA ALA A 251 -2.72 -3.63 -3.03
C ALA A 251 -4.04 -3.78 -3.77
N THR A 252 -4.59 -2.68 -4.29
CA THR A 252 -5.75 -2.72 -5.15
C THR A 252 -5.29 -3.21 -6.53
N PRO A 253 -5.82 -4.32 -7.04
CA PRO A 253 -5.43 -4.85 -8.34
C PRO A 253 -6.03 -3.97 -9.45
N GLN A 254 -5.34 -2.86 -9.73
CA GLN A 254 -5.68 -1.88 -10.75
C GLN A 254 -4.93 -2.23 -12.04
N GLU A 255 -3.61 -1.97 -12.05
CA GLU A 255 -2.73 -2.22 -13.19
C GLU A 255 -1.70 -3.31 -12.89
N LEU A 256 -1.20 -3.96 -13.96
CA LEU A 256 -0.12 -4.94 -13.86
C LEU A 256 1.25 -4.22 -13.80
N SER A 257 2.05 -4.60 -12.81
CA SER A 257 3.44 -4.17 -12.67
C SER A 257 4.37 -5.38 -12.67
N GLU A 258 5.15 -5.52 -13.75
CA GLU A 258 5.97 -6.70 -14.03
C GLU A 258 5.14 -8.00 -13.96
N ASP A 259 4.05 -8.04 -14.76
CA ASP A 259 3.11 -9.16 -14.91
C ASP A 259 2.37 -9.60 -13.62
N MET A 260 2.23 -8.68 -12.65
CA MET A 260 1.57 -8.96 -11.37
C MET A 260 0.75 -7.75 -10.89
N PHE A 261 -0.40 -7.98 -10.29
CA PHE A 261 -1.23 -6.93 -9.69
C PHE A 261 -0.61 -6.43 -8.38
N ARG A 262 0.21 -5.38 -8.51
CA ARG A 262 0.91 -4.73 -7.41
C ARG A 262 1.27 -3.31 -7.81
N CYS A 263 1.37 -2.44 -6.82
CA CYS A 263 1.86 -1.08 -7.01
C CYS A 263 2.84 -0.69 -5.90
N GLY A 264 3.92 -0.01 -6.29
CA GLY A 264 4.91 0.58 -5.41
C GLY A 264 6.01 -0.38 -4.94
N PRO A 265 6.90 0.08 -4.03
CA PRO A 265 6.89 1.39 -3.38
C PRO A 265 7.27 2.55 -4.32
N ALA A 266 6.33 3.48 -4.53
CA ALA A 266 6.53 4.71 -5.28
C ALA A 266 6.90 5.85 -4.31
N SER A 267 7.99 6.57 -4.56
CA SER A 267 8.40 7.66 -3.67
C SER A 267 7.42 8.83 -3.80
N VAL A 268 6.77 9.22 -2.70
CA VAL A 268 5.84 10.37 -2.68
C VAL A 268 6.56 11.66 -3.11
N ALA A 269 7.85 11.80 -2.76
CA ALA A 269 8.68 12.90 -3.23
C ALA A 269 8.89 12.88 -4.75
N ALA A 270 9.11 11.69 -5.34
CA ALA A 270 9.24 11.54 -6.80
C ALA A 270 7.91 11.82 -7.52
N VAL A 271 6.77 11.40 -6.96
CA VAL A 271 5.43 11.74 -7.46
C VAL A 271 5.27 13.26 -7.49
N LYS A 272 5.55 13.95 -6.37
CA LYS A 272 5.45 15.41 -6.31
C LYS A 272 6.33 16.14 -7.32
N GLN A 273 7.52 15.61 -7.58
CA GLN A 273 8.45 16.18 -8.55
C GLN A 273 8.10 15.83 -10.01
N GLY A 274 7.10 14.99 -10.25
CA GLY A 274 6.73 14.52 -11.60
C GLY A 274 7.76 13.58 -12.21
N GLU A 275 8.58 12.88 -11.40
CA GLU A 275 9.58 11.94 -11.89
C GLU A 275 8.97 10.57 -12.24
N VAL A 276 8.05 10.56 -13.18
CA VAL A 276 7.19 9.39 -13.51
C VAL A 276 7.95 8.12 -13.92
N LEU A 277 9.19 8.24 -14.40
CA LEU A 277 10.02 7.10 -14.81
C LEU A 277 10.77 6.40 -13.66
N ARG A 278 10.71 6.95 -12.44
CA ARG A 278 11.35 6.34 -11.28
C ARG A 278 10.63 5.06 -10.85
N PRO A 279 11.35 4.01 -10.44
CA PRO A 279 10.71 2.83 -9.89
C PRO A 279 10.23 3.09 -8.45
N TYR A 280 9.15 2.45 -8.00
CA TYR A 280 8.26 1.57 -8.77
C TYR A 280 6.95 2.29 -9.06
N ASP A 281 6.39 2.07 -10.24
CA ASP A 281 5.00 2.44 -10.58
C ASP A 281 4.67 3.94 -10.40
N ASN A 282 5.70 4.80 -10.44
CA ASN A 282 5.57 6.21 -10.11
C ASN A 282 4.68 6.97 -11.10
N ALA A 283 4.67 6.56 -12.37
CA ALA A 283 3.77 7.09 -13.38
C ALA A 283 2.29 6.82 -13.04
N PHE A 284 1.97 5.59 -12.59
CA PHE A 284 0.62 5.23 -12.20
C PHE A 284 0.15 6.05 -10.98
N VAL A 285 0.94 6.09 -9.92
CA VAL A 285 0.61 6.87 -8.71
C VAL A 285 0.52 8.37 -9.01
N PHE A 286 1.34 8.88 -9.94
CA PHE A 286 1.23 10.25 -10.42
C PHE A 286 -0.10 10.50 -11.15
N SER A 287 -0.51 9.61 -12.06
CA SER A 287 -1.80 9.70 -12.73
C SER A 287 -2.95 9.73 -11.71
N GLU A 288 -2.92 8.86 -10.68
CA GLU A 288 -3.97 8.79 -9.66
C GLU A 288 -4.27 10.14 -8.99
N VAL A 289 -3.26 11.01 -8.85
CA VAL A 289 -3.37 12.30 -8.14
C VAL A 289 -3.27 13.54 -9.03
N ASN A 290 -2.85 13.39 -10.29
CA ASN A 290 -2.51 14.53 -11.13
C ASN A 290 -2.89 14.37 -12.62
N ALA A 291 -3.61 13.31 -13.00
CA ALA A 291 -4.08 13.16 -14.38
C ALA A 291 -5.04 14.29 -14.78
N ASP A 292 -4.96 14.70 -16.04
CA ASP A 292 -5.90 15.66 -16.60
C ASP A 292 -7.15 14.95 -17.14
N LYS A 293 -8.35 15.47 -16.88
CA LYS A 293 -9.55 14.98 -17.55
C LYS A 293 -9.67 15.63 -18.91
N VAL A 294 -9.72 14.84 -19.96
CA VAL A 294 -9.77 15.34 -21.33
C VAL A 294 -11.04 14.85 -22.01
N PHE A 295 -11.83 15.78 -22.53
CA PHE A 295 -13.11 15.48 -23.19
C PHE A 295 -12.94 15.60 -24.69
N TRP A 296 -13.21 14.51 -25.40
CA TRP A 296 -13.08 14.39 -26.84
C TRP A 296 -14.42 14.14 -27.50
N ARG A 297 -14.68 14.84 -28.60
CA ARG A 297 -15.78 14.48 -29.51
C ARG A 297 -15.28 13.45 -30.53
N TYR A 298 -15.98 12.32 -30.59
CA TYR A 298 -15.80 11.28 -31.58
C TYR A 298 -16.92 11.33 -32.63
N ALA A 299 -16.56 11.43 -33.90
CA ALA A 299 -17.50 11.52 -35.04
C ALA A 299 -17.33 10.34 -36.02
N GLY A 300 -16.85 9.20 -35.52
CA GLY A 300 -16.57 8.00 -36.31
C GLY A 300 -15.08 7.80 -36.66
N PRO A 301 -14.72 6.62 -37.17
CA PRO A 301 -13.33 6.13 -37.24
C PRO A 301 -12.46 6.87 -38.27
N THR A 302 -13.07 7.56 -39.22
CA THR A 302 -12.37 8.31 -40.28
C THR A 302 -12.25 9.80 -39.96
N GLN A 303 -12.90 10.26 -38.89
CA GLN A 303 -12.89 11.66 -38.48
C GLN A 303 -11.87 11.88 -37.36
N PRO A 304 -11.15 13.01 -37.36
CA PRO A 304 -10.23 13.33 -36.27
C PRO A 304 -11.02 13.57 -34.97
N LEU A 305 -10.45 13.13 -33.85
CA LEU A 305 -10.92 13.49 -32.52
C LEU A 305 -10.85 15.01 -32.35
N LYS A 306 -11.91 15.61 -31.80
CA LYS A 306 -11.94 17.04 -31.48
C LYS A 306 -11.92 17.26 -29.98
N LEU A 307 -10.89 17.94 -29.48
CA LEU A 307 -10.83 18.36 -28.08
C LEU A 307 -11.97 19.34 -27.77
N LEU A 308 -12.77 19.02 -26.75
CA LEU A 308 -13.87 19.85 -26.26
C LEU A 308 -13.48 20.63 -25.03
N ARG A 309 -12.86 19.97 -24.05
CA ARG A 309 -12.53 20.55 -22.74
C ARG A 309 -11.38 19.79 -22.10
N LYS A 310 -10.60 20.51 -21.30
CA LYS A 310 -9.65 19.96 -20.35
C LYS A 310 -10.03 20.41 -18.94
N ASP A 311 -9.98 19.52 -17.96
CA ASP A 311 -10.10 19.83 -16.53
C ASP A 311 -8.83 19.33 -15.83
N VAL A 312 -8.01 20.29 -15.41
CA VAL A 312 -6.67 20.07 -14.83
C VAL A 312 -6.66 20.11 -13.31
N LEU A 313 -7.81 20.40 -12.68
CA LEU A 313 -7.95 20.60 -11.22
C LEU A 313 -8.84 19.52 -10.58
N GLY A 314 -9.43 18.67 -11.42
CA GLY A 314 -10.49 17.76 -11.02
C GLY A 314 -10.03 16.42 -10.43
N ILE A 315 -8.73 16.11 -10.44
CA ILE A 315 -8.15 14.84 -9.98
C ILE A 315 -7.29 15.06 -8.73
N GLY A 316 -7.24 14.05 -7.85
CA GLY A 316 -6.34 14.04 -6.69
C GLY A 316 -6.65 15.13 -5.67
N GLN A 317 -7.91 15.24 -5.27
CA GLN A 317 -8.36 16.24 -4.32
C GLN A 317 -8.27 15.72 -2.89
N LEU A 318 -7.98 16.63 -1.94
CA LEU A 318 -8.06 16.41 -0.50
C LEU A 318 -7.39 15.11 -0.06
N ILE A 319 -6.14 14.88 -0.49
CA ILE A 319 -5.40 13.67 -0.12
C ILE A 319 -5.23 13.68 1.40
N SER A 320 -5.78 12.67 2.07
CA SER A 320 -6.09 12.72 3.50
C SER A 320 -5.54 11.50 4.22
N THR A 321 -5.03 11.73 5.43
CA THR A 321 -4.68 10.67 6.38
C THR A 321 -5.24 10.99 7.77
N LYS A 322 -5.03 10.07 8.73
CA LYS A 322 -5.32 10.33 10.14
C LYS A 322 -4.17 11.15 10.74
N ALA A 323 -4.51 12.23 11.43
CA ALA A 323 -3.54 13.03 12.17
C ALA A 323 -2.88 12.23 13.31
N VAL A 324 -1.61 12.52 13.57
CA VAL A 324 -0.83 11.92 14.66
C VAL A 324 -1.50 12.18 16.01
N GLY A 325 -1.83 11.12 16.74
CA GLY A 325 -2.41 11.22 18.08
C GLY A 325 -3.88 11.68 18.13
N GLU A 326 -4.50 12.03 16.99
CA GLU A 326 -5.86 12.55 16.94
C GLU A 326 -6.73 11.79 15.93
N PHE A 327 -8.01 11.58 16.26
CA PHE A 327 -9.00 11.04 15.31
C PHE A 327 -9.57 12.17 14.43
N LYS A 328 -8.66 12.91 13.77
CA LYS A 328 -8.98 14.00 12.85
C LYS A 328 -8.29 13.79 11.50
N ARG A 329 -8.74 14.56 10.52
CA ARG A 329 -8.17 14.58 9.18
C ARG A 329 -6.89 15.38 9.21
N GLU A 330 -5.84 14.84 8.62
CA GLU A 330 -4.68 15.58 8.17
C GLU A 330 -4.73 15.65 6.65
N ASP A 331 -4.63 16.86 6.09
CA ASP A 331 -4.53 17.07 4.65
C ASP A 331 -3.06 16.99 4.25
N ILE A 332 -2.74 16.07 3.35
CA ILE A 332 -1.39 15.83 2.83
C ILE A 332 -1.34 16.04 1.31
N THR A 333 -2.29 16.77 0.72
CA THR A 333 -2.29 17.04 -0.73
C THR A 333 -0.97 17.65 -1.19
N ASP A 334 -0.41 18.57 -0.39
CA ASP A 334 0.87 19.22 -0.67
C ASP A 334 2.07 18.27 -0.65
N SER A 335 1.96 17.05 -0.11
CA SER A 335 3.04 16.06 -0.21
C SER A 335 3.08 15.37 -1.56
N TYR A 336 1.96 15.33 -2.29
CA TYR A 336 1.82 14.64 -3.57
C TYR A 336 1.88 15.56 -4.79
N LYS A 337 1.46 16.81 -4.65
CA LYS A 337 1.48 17.77 -5.75
C LYS A 337 1.71 19.19 -5.26
N TYR A 338 2.15 20.05 -6.18
CA TYR A 338 2.25 21.48 -5.91
C TYR A 338 0.86 22.13 -5.93
N PRO A 339 0.68 23.29 -5.26
CA PRO A 339 -0.56 24.05 -5.37
C PRO A 339 -0.89 24.32 -6.83
N GLU A 340 -2.11 23.99 -7.23
CA GLU A 340 -2.60 24.28 -8.56
C GLU A 340 -2.82 25.80 -8.68
N SER A 341 -2.28 26.40 -9.74
CA SER A 341 -2.47 27.81 -10.07
C SER A 341 -3.56 27.95 -11.13
N GLU A 342 -4.54 28.83 -10.87
CA GLU A 342 -5.59 29.20 -11.83
C GLU A 342 -5.05 29.85 -13.12
#